data_AF-A0A0E2B005-F1
#
_entry.id   AF-A0A0E2B005-F1
#
_cell.length_a   1.000
_cell.length_b   1.000
_cell.length_c   1.000
_cell.angle_alpha   90.00
_cell.angle_beta   90.00
_cell.angle_gamma   90.00
#
_symmetry.space_group_name_H-M   'P 1'
#
loop_
_entity.id
_entity.type
_entity.pdbx_description
1 polymer ?
#
loop_
_entity_poly.entity_id
_entity_poly.type
_entity_poly.pdbx_seq_one_letter_code
_entity_poly.pdbx_strand_id
1 'polypeptide(L)'
;MKPIPKDKKIQSNPDSITEWKDWELVPISAISHHLYCPRQNSLIHVEGIFEENHLTVSGDIGHTFVDQERSVSDHGLRKETSLRVYSDKFGIQGIADIVEFPKGKPPFPIDYKNGRISKWTNQEAQLCAVAICLEEMLNVKIQFGAIYHIQSKKRHDVEFSDPLRTLTIQTIEEIRKILRDKVLPPPVSNRSLCKNCSLFDVCMPDSYSDLNFKEYLFRTKDSGGY
;
A
#
# COMPACT_ATOMS: atom_id res chain seq x y z
N MET A 1 -16.35 14.28 -18.66
CA MET A 1 -16.15 13.90 -17.24
C MET A 1 -16.11 15.17 -16.41
N LYS A 2 -16.80 15.19 -15.27
CA LYS A 2 -16.67 16.29 -14.30
C LYS A 2 -15.22 16.31 -13.76
N PRO A 3 -14.68 17.48 -13.38
CA PRO A 3 -13.37 17.56 -12.72
C PRO A 3 -13.39 16.72 -11.43
N ILE A 4 -12.31 15.98 -11.16
CA ILE A 4 -12.13 15.34 -9.86
C ILE A 4 -11.85 16.46 -8.85
N PRO A 5 -12.63 16.59 -7.77
CA PRO A 5 -12.42 17.67 -6.80
C PRO A 5 -11.02 17.58 -6.20
N LYS A 6 -10.22 18.64 -6.37
CA LYS A 6 -8.84 18.71 -5.84
C LYS A 6 -8.79 19.09 -4.36
N ASP A 7 -9.78 19.86 -3.90
CA ASP A 7 -9.77 20.51 -2.58
C ASP A 7 -10.83 19.99 -1.61
N LYS A 8 -11.39 18.80 -1.85
CA LYS A 8 -12.16 18.19 -0.76
C LYS A 8 -11.18 17.78 0.32
N LYS A 9 -11.08 18.61 1.38
CA LYS A 9 -10.91 18.07 2.73
C LYS A 9 -11.71 16.78 2.76
N ILE A 10 -11.06 15.68 3.12
CA ILE A 10 -11.63 14.37 3.35
C ILE A 10 -12.88 14.60 4.21
N GLN A 11 -14.01 14.75 3.55
CA GLN A 11 -15.30 15.00 4.15
C GLN A 11 -16.12 13.88 3.56
N SER A 12 -16.34 12.90 4.43
CA SER A 12 -17.33 11.83 4.32
C SER A 12 -18.42 12.23 3.34
N ASN A 13 -18.56 11.47 2.26
CA ASN A 13 -19.68 11.63 1.37
C ASN A 13 -20.98 11.51 2.20
N PRO A 14 -21.85 12.54 2.26
CA PRO A 14 -23.05 12.49 3.08
C PRO A 14 -24.04 11.41 2.62
N ASP A 15 -23.87 10.85 1.42
CA ASP A 15 -24.63 9.72 0.90
C ASP A 15 -23.96 8.34 1.17
N SER A 16 -22.83 8.31 1.89
CA SER A 16 -22.19 7.07 2.32
C SER A 16 -23.00 6.39 3.41
N ILE A 17 -23.42 5.15 3.18
CA ILE A 17 -24.13 4.31 4.15
C ILE A 17 -23.19 3.87 5.31
N THR A 18 -21.88 4.06 5.16
CA THR A 18 -20.87 3.66 6.15
C THR A 18 -19.97 4.83 6.51
N GLU A 19 -20.06 5.31 7.75
CA GLU A 19 -19.13 6.32 8.28
C GLU A 19 -17.91 5.58 8.86
N TRP A 20 -16.79 5.62 8.15
CA TRP A 20 -15.51 5.10 8.66
C TRP A 20 -14.91 6.08 9.63
N LYS A 21 -14.46 5.59 10.80
CA LYS A 21 -13.63 6.41 11.68
C LYS A 21 -12.23 6.55 11.08
N ASP A 22 -11.54 7.66 11.37
CA ASP A 22 -10.19 7.92 10.82
C ASP A 22 -9.21 6.77 11.08
N TRP A 23 -9.32 6.07 12.22
CA TRP A 23 -8.48 4.92 12.59
C TRP A 23 -8.89 3.60 11.93
N GLU A 24 -9.99 3.57 11.17
CA GLU A 24 -10.46 2.42 10.40
C GLU A 24 -10.17 2.55 8.90
N LEU A 25 -9.73 3.74 8.47
CA LEU A 25 -9.29 4.00 7.10
C LEU A 25 -7.97 3.27 6.84
N VAL A 26 -7.96 2.47 5.77
CA VAL A 26 -6.78 1.71 5.37
C VAL A 26 -6.01 2.50 4.29
N PRO A 27 -4.73 2.85 4.52
CA PRO A 27 -3.89 3.42 3.48
C PRO A 27 -3.67 2.41 2.34
N ILE A 28 -3.80 2.84 1.08
CA ILE A 28 -3.60 1.96 -0.09
C ILE A 28 -2.20 1.30 -0.06
N SER A 29 -1.17 2.02 0.39
CA SER A 29 0.19 1.46 0.50
C SER A 29 0.28 0.29 1.49
N ALA A 30 -0.59 0.24 2.51
CA ALA A 30 -0.64 -0.84 3.49
C ALA A 30 -0.93 -2.21 2.84
N ILE A 31 -1.67 -2.22 1.72
CA ILE A 31 -2.01 -3.45 0.96
C ILE A 31 -0.73 -4.14 0.46
N SER A 32 0.18 -3.37 -0.14
CA SER A 32 1.45 -3.91 -0.61
C SER A 32 2.34 -4.36 0.56
N HIS A 33 2.40 -3.58 1.65
CA HIS A 33 3.19 -3.92 2.84
C HIS A 33 2.69 -5.19 3.51
N HIS A 34 1.37 -5.37 3.63
CA HIS A 34 0.76 -6.52 4.29
C HIS A 34 0.97 -7.80 3.50
N LEU A 35 0.73 -7.76 2.18
CA LEU A 35 0.96 -8.90 1.30
C LEU A 35 2.45 -9.25 1.15
N TYR A 36 3.34 -8.28 1.39
CA TYR A 36 4.76 -8.56 1.54
C TYR A 36 5.06 -9.23 2.89
N CYS A 37 4.64 -8.60 4.00
CA CYS A 37 4.80 -9.11 5.36
C CYS A 37 3.85 -8.38 6.34
N PRO A 38 2.92 -9.08 7.02
CA PRO A 38 1.99 -8.46 7.99
C PRO A 38 2.70 -7.71 9.13
N ARG A 39 3.89 -8.19 9.54
CA ARG A 39 4.72 -7.49 10.52
C ARG A 39 5.27 -6.19 9.95
N GLN A 40 5.71 -6.16 8.68
CA GLN A 40 6.15 -4.93 8.04
C GLN A 40 5.00 -3.92 7.97
N ASN A 41 3.80 -4.35 7.58
CA ASN A 41 2.61 -3.50 7.61
C ASN A 41 2.38 -2.88 8.98
N SER A 42 2.46 -3.68 10.04
CA SER A 42 2.22 -3.22 11.41
C SER A 42 3.31 -2.26 11.90
N LEU A 43 4.59 -2.54 11.63
CA LEU A 43 5.68 -1.62 11.97
C LEU A 43 5.48 -0.25 11.29
N ILE A 44 5.06 -0.22 10.02
CA ILE A 44 4.85 1.02 9.28
C ILE A 44 3.59 1.77 9.74
N HIS A 45 2.45 1.08 9.76
CA HIS A 45 1.13 1.72 9.86
C HIS A 45 0.53 1.70 11.27
N VAL A 46 1.04 0.87 12.18
CA VAL A 46 0.64 0.86 13.60
C VAL A 46 1.68 1.57 14.46
N GLU A 47 2.96 1.18 14.32
CA GLU A 47 4.05 1.72 15.15
C GLU A 47 4.64 3.02 14.58
N GLY A 48 4.27 3.43 13.37
CA GLY A 48 4.79 4.64 12.73
C GLY A 48 6.28 4.56 12.40
N ILE A 49 6.83 3.35 12.28
CA ILE A 49 8.22 3.12 11.92
C ILE A 49 8.35 3.32 10.41
N PHE A 50 8.76 4.52 10.05
CA PHE A 50 9.30 4.84 8.75
C PHE A 50 10.80 4.94 8.92
N GLU A 51 11.56 4.18 8.12
CA GLU A 51 13.01 4.37 8.08
C GLU A 51 13.28 5.80 7.59
N GLU A 52 13.70 6.67 8.52
CA GLU A 52 14.16 8.03 8.25
C GLU A 52 15.42 7.98 7.39
N ASN A 53 15.29 7.75 6.06
CA ASN A 53 16.16 8.25 4.97
C ASN A 53 16.05 7.52 3.61
N HIS A 54 14.85 7.18 3.11
CA HIS A 54 14.72 6.91 1.65
C HIS A 54 13.45 7.43 0.97
N LEU A 55 12.50 8.06 1.68
CA LEU A 55 11.23 8.50 1.08
C LEU A 55 10.95 10.01 1.16
N THR A 56 11.87 10.80 1.72
CA THR A 56 11.74 12.27 1.66
C THR A 56 12.75 12.91 0.69
N VAL A 57 13.74 12.16 0.18
CA VAL A 57 14.74 12.67 -0.79
C VAL A 57 15.16 11.64 -1.87
N SER A 58 14.86 10.33 -1.76
CA SER A 58 15.32 9.33 -2.77
C SER A 58 14.28 8.95 -3.84
N GLY A 59 13.18 9.70 -3.95
CA GLY A 59 12.29 9.67 -5.12
C GLY A 59 12.78 10.51 -6.31
N ASP A 60 13.84 11.30 -6.12
CA ASP A 60 14.11 12.56 -6.83
C ASP A 60 14.46 12.52 -8.32
N ILE A 61 14.47 11.37 -8.99
CA ILE A 61 14.70 11.32 -10.44
C ILE A 61 13.49 10.79 -11.22
N GLY A 62 12.63 10.00 -10.58
CA GLY A 62 11.37 9.51 -11.15
C GLY A 62 10.13 10.23 -10.62
N HIS A 63 10.13 10.57 -9.34
CA HIS A 63 9.04 11.27 -8.67
C HIS A 63 9.03 12.77 -8.96
N THR A 64 10.12 13.40 -9.39
CA THR A 64 10.12 14.82 -9.78
C THR A 64 9.14 15.15 -10.93
N PHE A 65 8.75 14.14 -11.72
CA PHE A 65 7.68 14.26 -12.72
C PHE A 65 6.27 13.99 -12.17
N VAL A 66 6.15 13.25 -11.08
CA VAL A 66 4.90 12.77 -10.47
C VAL A 66 4.46 13.63 -9.27
N ASP A 67 5.40 14.17 -8.50
CA ASP A 67 5.20 14.90 -7.25
C ASP A 67 4.62 16.29 -7.44
N GLN A 68 4.69 16.84 -8.65
CA GLN A 68 3.92 18.04 -8.97
C GLN A 68 2.57 17.61 -9.51
N GLU A 69 1.48 18.05 -8.88
CA GLU A 69 0.13 17.92 -9.45
C GLU A 69 0.10 18.60 -10.82
N ARG A 70 0.19 17.81 -11.89
CA ARG A 70 0.20 18.31 -13.26
C ARG A 70 -0.93 17.64 -14.01
N SER A 71 -1.82 18.47 -14.57
CA SER A 71 -2.80 18.04 -15.55
C SER A 71 -2.28 18.40 -16.93
N VAL A 72 -1.61 17.47 -17.60
CA VAL A 72 -1.18 17.66 -19.00
C VAL A 72 -2.25 17.06 -19.90
N SER A 73 -2.85 17.88 -20.75
CA SER A 73 -3.76 17.42 -21.81
C SER A 73 -3.04 17.56 -23.14
N ASP A 74 -2.72 16.43 -23.77
CA ASP A 74 -2.07 16.40 -25.08
C ASP A 74 -2.80 15.42 -26.00
N HIS A 75 -3.17 15.86 -27.21
CA HIS A 75 -3.76 15.03 -28.26
C HIS A 75 -4.93 14.11 -27.80
N GLY A 76 -5.75 14.55 -26.83
CA GLY A 76 -6.89 13.78 -26.32
C GLY A 76 -6.59 12.82 -25.17
N LEU A 77 -5.37 12.86 -24.61
CA LEU A 77 -4.96 12.16 -23.40
C LEU A 77 -4.72 13.19 -22.29
N ARG A 78 -5.57 13.18 -21.25
CA ARG A 78 -5.29 13.91 -20.01
C ARG A 78 -4.55 12.98 -19.07
N LYS A 79 -3.47 13.46 -18.45
CA LYS A 79 -2.77 12.74 -17.38
C LYS A 79 -2.89 13.54 -16.09
N GLU A 80 -3.15 12.86 -14.99
CA GLU A 80 -3.06 13.42 -13.65
C GLU A 80 -2.01 12.68 -12.85
N THR A 81 -1.15 13.44 -12.19
CA THR A 81 -0.10 12.91 -11.33
C THR A 81 -0.40 13.21 -9.87
N SER A 82 0.02 12.32 -8.96
CA SER A 82 -0.25 12.41 -7.51
C SER A 82 -1.74 12.61 -7.19
N LEU A 83 -2.62 11.90 -7.91
CA LEU A 83 -4.06 12.03 -7.75
C LEU A 83 -4.49 11.37 -6.42
N ARG A 84 -5.12 12.14 -5.54
CA ARG A 84 -5.76 11.60 -4.33
C ARG A 84 -6.95 10.74 -4.73
N VAL A 85 -6.97 9.52 -4.22
CA VAL A 85 -8.03 8.53 -4.49
C VAL A 85 -8.57 7.94 -3.19
N TYR A 86 -9.86 7.65 -3.18
CA TYR A 86 -10.54 7.09 -2.01
C TYR A 86 -11.72 6.20 -2.42
N SER A 87 -12.12 5.32 -1.51
CA SER A 87 -13.36 4.55 -1.59
C SER A 87 -14.03 4.59 -0.24
N ASP A 88 -15.21 5.22 -0.18
CA ASP A 88 -16.06 5.25 1.00
C ASP A 88 -16.68 3.87 1.23
N LYS A 89 -16.95 3.10 0.16
CA LYS A 89 -17.46 1.74 0.29
C LYS A 89 -16.50 0.81 1.04
N PHE A 90 -15.21 0.90 0.74
CA PHE A 90 -14.19 0.00 1.29
C PHE A 90 -13.32 0.65 2.36
N GLY A 91 -13.53 1.93 2.70
CA GLY A 91 -12.78 2.63 3.73
C GLY A 91 -11.29 2.68 3.45
N ILE A 92 -10.91 2.98 2.20
CA ILE A 92 -9.52 3.05 1.77
C ILE A 92 -9.20 4.40 1.14
N GLN A 93 -7.96 4.86 1.30
CA GLN A 93 -7.48 6.10 0.70
C GLN A 93 -5.99 6.08 0.38
N GLY A 94 -5.55 6.89 -0.57
CA GLY A 94 -4.15 7.03 -0.91
C GLY A 94 -3.91 7.99 -2.07
N ILE A 95 -2.71 7.88 -2.64
CA ILE A 95 -2.27 8.67 -3.79
C ILE A 95 -1.98 7.70 -4.93
N ALA A 96 -2.53 7.99 -6.10
CA ALA A 96 -2.18 7.33 -7.35
C ALA A 96 -1.07 8.13 -8.05
N ASP A 97 0.01 7.46 -8.42
CA ASP A 97 1.17 8.12 -9.04
C ASP A 97 0.78 8.80 -10.35
N ILE A 98 0.25 8.03 -11.32
CA ILE A 98 -0.26 8.57 -12.58
C ILE A 98 -1.60 7.94 -12.89
N VAL A 99 -2.57 8.75 -13.32
CA VAL A 99 -3.82 8.28 -13.92
C VAL A 99 -3.97 8.93 -15.28
N GLU A 100 -4.01 8.09 -16.31
CA GLU A 100 -4.30 8.54 -17.66
C GLU A 100 -5.82 8.51 -17.90
N PHE A 101 -6.34 9.53 -18.58
CA PHE A 101 -7.74 9.69 -18.95
C PHE A 101 -7.84 9.81 -20.48
N PRO A 102 -7.81 8.70 -21.22
CA PRO A 102 -7.96 8.73 -22.67
C PRO A 102 -9.40 9.11 -23.05
N LYS A 103 -9.56 9.92 -24.10
CA LYS A 103 -10.89 10.32 -24.60
C LYS A 103 -11.76 9.09 -24.92
N GLY A 104 -12.94 9.03 -24.31
CA GLY A 104 -13.94 7.98 -24.56
C GLY A 104 -13.60 6.60 -23.97
N LYS A 105 -12.57 6.50 -23.13
CA LYS A 105 -12.19 5.25 -22.44
C LYS A 105 -12.18 5.45 -20.92
N PRO A 106 -12.30 4.36 -20.13
CA PRO A 106 -12.06 4.42 -18.70
C PRO A 106 -10.65 4.93 -18.36
N PRO A 107 -10.45 5.47 -17.13
CA PRO A 107 -9.13 5.83 -16.64
C PRO A 107 -8.18 4.63 -16.62
N PHE A 108 -6.89 4.89 -16.80
CA PHE A 108 -5.82 3.90 -16.79
C PHE A 108 -4.78 4.26 -15.72
N PRO A 109 -4.81 3.62 -14.54
CA PRO A 109 -3.86 3.92 -13.47
C PRO A 109 -2.50 3.27 -13.74
N ILE A 110 -1.44 4.01 -13.40
CA ILE A 110 -0.04 3.58 -13.54
C ILE A 110 0.70 3.84 -12.22
N ASP A 111 1.28 2.78 -11.64
CA ASP A 111 2.08 2.82 -10.41
C ASP A 111 3.58 2.78 -10.76
N TYR A 112 4.32 3.78 -10.31
CA TYR A 112 5.75 3.92 -10.59
C TYR A 112 6.56 3.42 -9.40
N LYS A 113 7.33 2.35 -9.64
CA LYS A 113 8.18 1.77 -8.60
C LYS A 113 9.64 2.15 -8.79
N ASN A 114 10.18 2.78 -7.77
CA ASN A 114 11.62 2.89 -7.55
C ASN A 114 12.11 1.66 -6.79
N GLY A 115 13.13 0.99 -7.33
CA GLY A 115 13.74 -0.17 -6.71
C GLY A 115 13.45 -1.49 -7.41
N ARG A 116 13.96 -2.56 -6.80
CA ARG A 116 13.86 -3.92 -7.34
C ARG A 116 12.42 -4.41 -7.34
N ILE A 117 12.11 -5.24 -8.32
CA ILE A 117 10.82 -5.93 -8.41
C ILE A 117 10.69 -6.88 -7.23
N SER A 118 9.65 -6.68 -6.40
CA SER A 118 9.22 -7.65 -5.39
C SER A 118 8.38 -8.76 -6.02
N LYS A 119 7.53 -9.45 -5.25
CA LYS A 119 6.44 -10.22 -5.86
C LYS A 119 5.56 -9.26 -6.69
N TRP A 120 4.92 -9.77 -7.73
CA TRP A 120 3.96 -8.96 -8.50
C TRP A 120 2.65 -8.81 -7.73
N THR A 121 2.19 -9.88 -7.07
CA THR A 121 0.88 -9.95 -6.41
C THR A 121 0.62 -8.83 -5.39
N ASN A 122 1.61 -8.41 -4.60
CA ASN A 122 1.40 -7.33 -3.63
C ASN A 122 1.28 -5.95 -4.30
N GLN A 123 2.03 -5.71 -5.37
CA GLN A 123 1.96 -4.47 -6.15
C GLN A 123 0.68 -4.43 -7.01
N GLU A 124 0.30 -5.56 -7.61
CA GLU A 124 -0.95 -5.72 -8.36
C GLU A 124 -2.17 -5.42 -7.49
N ALA A 125 -2.19 -5.93 -6.25
CA ALA A 125 -3.27 -5.67 -5.31
C ALA A 125 -3.33 -4.19 -4.87
N GLN A 126 -2.18 -3.55 -4.66
CA GLN A 126 -2.10 -2.11 -4.39
C GLN A 126 -2.69 -1.29 -5.56
N LEU A 127 -2.28 -1.58 -6.79
CA LEU A 127 -2.80 -0.90 -7.97
C LEU A 127 -4.29 -1.20 -8.21
N CYS A 128 -4.74 -2.42 -7.91
CA CYS A 128 -6.15 -2.81 -7.95
C CYS A 128 -6.99 -1.97 -6.97
N ALA A 129 -6.46 -1.67 -5.78
CA ALA A 129 -7.13 -0.80 -4.82
C ALA A 129 -7.30 0.64 -5.34
N VAL A 130 -6.29 1.17 -6.04
CA VAL A 130 -6.40 2.46 -6.77
C VAL A 130 -7.51 2.40 -7.81
N ALA A 131 -7.57 1.32 -8.60
CA ALA A 131 -8.62 1.14 -9.59
C ALA A 131 -10.01 1.10 -8.94
N ILE A 132 -10.19 0.38 -7.82
CA ILE A 132 -11.44 0.35 -7.05
C ILE A 132 -11.86 1.76 -6.61
N CYS A 133 -10.93 2.56 -6.10
CA CYS A 133 -11.21 3.95 -5.72
C CYS A 133 -11.67 4.78 -6.92
N LEU A 134 -10.94 4.72 -8.04
CA LEU A 134 -11.30 5.45 -9.26
C LEU A 134 -12.66 5.00 -9.83
N GLU A 135 -12.96 3.70 -9.80
CA GLU A 135 -14.25 3.14 -10.21
C GLU A 135 -15.40 3.77 -9.39
N GLU A 136 -15.24 3.88 -8.07
CA GLU A 136 -16.22 4.50 -7.17
C GLU A 136 -16.35 6.01 -7.38
N MET A 137 -15.22 6.73 -7.38
CA MET A 137 -15.18 8.19 -7.53
C MET A 137 -15.78 8.68 -8.85
N LEU A 138 -15.63 7.89 -9.92
CA LEU A 138 -15.98 8.28 -11.29
C LEU A 138 -17.19 7.53 -11.84
N ASN A 139 -17.70 6.54 -11.11
CA ASN A 139 -18.77 5.64 -11.52
C ASN A 139 -18.47 4.99 -12.89
N VAL A 140 -17.31 4.36 -12.99
CA VAL A 140 -16.82 3.66 -14.21
C VAL A 140 -16.31 2.26 -13.85
N LYS A 141 -16.08 1.42 -14.86
CA LYS A 141 -15.37 0.15 -14.71
C LYS A 141 -13.96 0.26 -15.29
N ILE A 142 -12.96 -0.15 -14.52
CA ILE A 142 -11.55 -0.17 -14.92
C ILE A 142 -11.09 -1.63 -14.94
N GLN A 143 -10.63 -2.09 -16.10
CA GLN A 143 -10.21 -3.49 -16.30
C GLN A 143 -8.69 -3.65 -16.25
N PHE A 144 -7.92 -2.60 -16.55
CA PHE A 144 -6.48 -2.68 -16.70
C PHE A 144 -5.77 -1.48 -16.10
N GLY A 145 -4.53 -1.71 -15.69
CA GLY A 145 -3.55 -0.69 -15.33
C GLY A 145 -2.14 -1.18 -15.63
N ALA A 146 -1.13 -0.43 -15.22
CA ALA A 146 0.26 -0.86 -15.38
C ALA A 146 1.13 -0.51 -14.15
N ILE A 147 2.14 -1.32 -13.94
CA ILE A 147 3.23 -1.02 -13.00
C ILE A 147 4.49 -0.77 -13.82
N TYR A 148 5.19 0.32 -13.54
CA TYR A 148 6.44 0.68 -14.21
C TYR A 148 7.60 0.76 -13.23
N HIS A 149 8.57 -0.13 -13.37
CA HIS A 149 9.82 -0.08 -12.61
C HIS A 149 10.85 0.79 -13.32
N ILE A 150 11.19 1.94 -12.72
CA ILE A 150 12.07 2.94 -13.36
C ILE A 150 13.49 2.39 -13.59
N GLN A 151 14.07 1.75 -12.57
CA GLN A 151 15.46 1.25 -12.63
C GLN A 151 15.65 0.17 -13.69
N SER A 152 14.70 -0.77 -13.80
CA SER A 152 14.75 -1.86 -14.78
C SER A 152 14.08 -1.52 -16.11
N LYS A 153 13.44 -0.35 -16.21
CA LYS A 153 12.59 0.09 -17.33
C LYS A 153 11.52 -0.94 -17.72
N LYS A 154 11.10 -1.78 -16.76
CA LYS A 154 10.16 -2.87 -17.01
C LYS A 154 8.74 -2.38 -16.74
N ARG A 155 7.87 -2.56 -17.75
CA ARG A 155 6.42 -2.41 -17.63
C ARG A 155 5.79 -3.78 -17.37
N HIS A 156 4.84 -3.81 -16.46
CA HIS A 156 4.00 -4.96 -16.16
C HIS A 156 2.54 -4.52 -16.26
N ASP A 157 1.81 -5.08 -17.23
CA ASP A 157 0.39 -4.80 -17.39
C ASP A 157 -0.41 -5.67 -16.42
N VAL A 158 -1.38 -5.04 -15.76
CA VAL A 158 -2.18 -5.67 -14.71
C VAL A 158 -3.64 -5.72 -15.15
N GLU A 159 -4.20 -6.92 -15.17
CA GLU A 159 -5.64 -7.13 -15.33
C GLU A 159 -6.31 -7.18 -13.94
N PHE A 160 -7.30 -6.32 -13.72
CA PHE A 160 -8.07 -6.27 -12.48
C PHE A 160 -9.18 -7.33 -12.47
N SER A 161 -8.76 -8.59 -12.52
CA SER A 161 -9.61 -9.77 -12.50
C SER A 161 -10.34 -9.94 -11.15
N ASP A 162 -11.43 -10.72 -11.15
CA ASP A 162 -12.20 -11.01 -9.94
C ASP A 162 -11.36 -11.66 -8.82
N PRO A 163 -10.43 -12.60 -9.10
CA PRO A 163 -9.51 -13.10 -8.08
C PRO A 163 -8.63 -12.01 -7.45
N LEU A 164 -8.07 -11.11 -8.26
CA LEU A 164 -7.23 -10.02 -7.75
C LEU A 164 -8.05 -9.03 -6.90
N ARG A 165 -9.28 -8.73 -7.32
CA ARG A 165 -10.21 -7.89 -6.56
C ARG A 165 -10.59 -8.53 -5.22
N THR A 166 -10.86 -9.82 -5.24
CA THR A 166 -11.18 -10.60 -4.03
C THR A 166 -10.00 -10.56 -3.06
N LEU A 167 -8.78 -10.84 -3.53
CA LEU A 167 -7.56 -10.75 -2.72
C LEU A 167 -7.39 -9.34 -2.13
N THR A 168 -7.59 -8.31 -2.95
CA THR A 168 -7.43 -6.90 -2.54
C THR A 168 -8.41 -6.55 -1.41
N ILE A 169 -9.70 -6.90 -1.57
CA ILE A 169 -10.73 -6.63 -0.58
C ILE A 169 -10.48 -7.42 0.71
N GLN A 170 -10.11 -8.70 0.61
CA GLN A 170 -9.76 -9.51 1.78
C GLN A 170 -8.57 -8.92 2.54
N THR A 171 -7.54 -8.47 1.82
CA THR A 171 -6.35 -7.83 2.38
C THR A 171 -6.72 -6.55 3.13
N ILE A 172 -7.63 -5.74 2.59
CA ILE A 172 -8.13 -4.52 3.25
C ILE A 172 -8.78 -4.87 4.60
N GLU A 173 -9.61 -5.91 4.65
CA GLU A 173 -10.23 -6.35 5.91
C GLU A 173 -9.22 -6.88 6.93
N GLU A 174 -8.19 -7.61 6.49
CA GLU A 174 -7.11 -8.09 7.36
C GLU A 174 -6.29 -6.94 7.94
N ILE A 175 -5.90 -5.97 7.10
CA ILE A 175 -5.18 -4.78 7.54
C ILE A 175 -6.02 -4.01 8.54
N ARG A 176 -7.32 -3.84 8.26
CA ARG A 176 -8.21 -3.13 9.18
C ARG A 176 -8.22 -3.79 10.55
N LYS A 177 -8.32 -5.12 10.64
CA LYS A 177 -8.24 -5.83 11.93
C LYS A 177 -6.95 -5.50 12.67
N ILE A 178 -5.81 -5.53 11.98
CA ILE A 178 -4.51 -5.16 12.56
C ILE A 178 -4.49 -3.71 13.09
N LEU A 179 -5.02 -2.76 12.31
CA LEU A 179 -5.10 -1.34 12.72
C LEU A 179 -5.98 -1.14 13.96
N ARG A 180 -7.07 -1.91 14.07
CA ARG A 180 -7.97 -1.87 15.23
C ARG A 180 -7.34 -2.50 16.47
N ASP A 181 -6.79 -3.71 16.32
CA ASP A 181 -6.29 -4.52 17.44
C ASP A 181 -4.93 -4.02 17.94
N LYS A 182 -4.17 -3.31 17.07
CA LYS A 182 -2.81 -2.81 17.33
C LYS A 182 -1.86 -3.90 17.84
N VAL A 183 -2.09 -5.14 17.41
CA VAL A 183 -1.23 -6.27 17.75
C VAL A 183 -0.17 -6.42 16.67
N LEU A 184 1.10 -6.27 17.07
CA LEU A 184 2.24 -6.49 16.19
C LEU A 184 2.44 -7.99 15.93
N PRO A 185 2.27 -8.48 14.68
CA PRO A 185 2.47 -9.90 14.36
C PRO A 185 3.93 -10.33 14.58
N PRO A 186 4.18 -11.61 14.93
CA PRO A 186 5.54 -12.13 15.01
C PRO A 186 6.23 -12.10 13.64
N PRO A 187 7.57 -12.11 13.58
CA PRO A 187 8.30 -12.19 12.30
C PRO A 187 7.87 -13.40 11.47
N VAL A 188 7.67 -13.18 10.17
CA VAL A 188 7.29 -14.24 9.24
C VAL A 188 8.35 -15.34 9.19
N SER A 189 7.90 -16.60 9.13
CA SER A 189 8.80 -17.77 9.05
C SER A 189 9.65 -17.77 7.78
N ASN A 190 9.13 -17.20 6.68
CA ASN A 190 9.87 -17.09 5.43
C ASN A 190 10.96 -16.00 5.52
N ARG A 191 12.13 -16.38 6.03
CA ARG A 191 13.30 -15.50 6.17
C ARG A 191 13.85 -14.94 4.86
N SER A 192 13.49 -15.51 3.70
CA SER A 192 13.91 -14.95 2.40
C SER A 192 13.32 -13.55 2.14
N LEU A 193 12.15 -13.25 2.70
CA LEU A 193 11.55 -11.92 2.65
C LEU A 193 12.38 -10.94 3.49
N CYS A 194 12.81 -11.36 4.68
CA CYS A 194 13.58 -10.51 5.60
C CYS A 194 14.89 -9.98 4.98
N LYS A 195 15.58 -10.78 4.17
CA LYS A 195 16.89 -10.42 3.58
C LYS A 195 16.91 -9.12 2.78
N ASN A 196 15.77 -8.71 2.20
CA ASN A 196 15.65 -7.49 1.41
C ASN A 196 14.57 -6.54 1.98
N CYS A 197 14.15 -6.76 3.23
CA CYS A 197 13.18 -5.90 3.88
C CYS A 197 13.88 -4.62 4.32
N SER A 198 13.37 -3.44 3.94
CA SER A 198 13.88 -2.16 4.42
C SER A 198 13.82 -2.04 5.95
N LEU A 199 12.86 -2.71 6.59
CA LEU A 199 12.74 -2.70 8.04
C LEU A 199 13.52 -3.82 8.73
N PHE A 200 14.49 -4.48 8.07
CA PHE A 200 15.22 -5.60 8.69
C PHE A 200 15.87 -5.20 10.01
N ASP A 201 16.63 -4.10 10.01
CA ASP A 201 17.40 -3.64 11.16
C ASP A 201 16.51 -3.21 12.33
N VAL A 202 15.36 -2.61 12.05
CA VAL A 202 14.39 -2.23 13.10
C VAL A 202 13.55 -3.43 13.56
N CYS A 203 13.19 -4.32 12.64
CA CYS A 203 12.36 -5.50 12.93
C CYS A 203 13.10 -6.55 13.77
N MET A 204 14.43 -6.67 13.57
CA MET A 204 15.32 -7.66 14.18
C MET A 204 14.70 -9.07 14.23
N PRO A 205 14.35 -9.66 13.06
CA PRO A 205 13.57 -10.89 13.02
C PRO A 205 14.29 -12.10 13.64
N ASP A 206 15.62 -12.08 13.69
CA ASP A 206 16.44 -13.19 14.21
C ASP A 206 16.59 -13.12 15.74
N SER A 207 16.50 -11.94 16.35
CA SER A 207 16.42 -11.80 17.81
C SER A 207 15.13 -12.40 18.38
N TYR A 208 14.11 -12.62 17.55
CA TYR A 208 12.86 -13.27 17.94
C TYR A 208 13.01 -14.78 18.12
N SER A 209 13.98 -15.44 17.44
CA SER A 209 14.27 -16.86 17.66
C SER A 209 15.00 -17.12 18.98
N ASP A 210 15.82 -16.16 19.43
CA ASP A 210 16.51 -16.24 20.73
C ASP A 210 15.56 -15.94 21.90
N LEU A 211 14.42 -15.31 21.61
CA LEU A 211 13.34 -15.05 22.56
C LEU A 211 12.32 -16.20 22.58
N ASN A 212 12.78 -17.44 22.67
CA ASN A 212 11.98 -18.48 23.31
C ASN A 212 11.95 -18.16 24.81
N PHE A 213 11.19 -17.12 25.18
CA PHE A 213 11.15 -16.51 26.52
C PHE A 213 10.76 -17.51 27.63
N LYS A 214 10.14 -18.63 27.25
CA LYS A 214 9.87 -19.76 28.15
C LYS A 214 11.14 -20.50 28.57
N GLU A 215 12.15 -20.61 27.74
CA GLU A 215 13.36 -21.39 28.05
C GLU A 215 14.36 -20.60 28.92
N TYR A 216 14.37 -19.27 28.80
CA TYR A 216 15.25 -18.40 29.59
C TYR A 216 14.77 -18.21 31.04
N LEU A 217 13.46 -18.10 31.28
CA LEU A 217 12.92 -17.91 32.64
C LEU A 217 12.97 -19.19 33.51
N PHE A 218 13.01 -20.38 32.92
CA PHE A 218 13.08 -21.64 33.67
C PHE A 218 14.50 -22.19 33.86
N ARG A 219 15.56 -21.47 33.41
CA ARG A 219 16.96 -21.90 33.57
C ARG A 219 17.65 -21.44 34.86
N THR A 220 17.00 -20.68 35.75
CA THR A 220 17.62 -20.12 36.97
C THR A 220 17.11 -20.71 38.29
N LYS A 221 16.51 -21.92 38.27
CA LYS A 221 16.10 -22.61 39.49
C LYS A 221 16.73 -24.00 39.69
N ASP A 222 17.98 -24.20 39.29
CA ASP A 222 18.77 -25.37 39.72
C ASP A 222 20.24 -25.00 39.93
N SER A 223 20.52 -24.22 40.98
CA SER A 223 21.83 -24.20 41.65
C SER A 223 21.64 -23.70 43.08
N GLY A 224 20.89 -24.49 43.87
CA GLY A 224 20.91 -24.36 45.32
C GLY A 224 22.24 -24.86 45.86
N GLY A 225 22.97 -23.98 46.56
CA GLY A 225 24.23 -24.32 47.20
C GLY A 225 24.77 -23.17 48.03
N TYR A 226 24.21 -22.99 49.23
CA TYR A 226 24.89 -22.54 50.44
C TYR A 226 24.21 -23.19 51.65
#